data_AF-A0A7C3FII2-F1
#
_entry.id   AF-A0A7C3FII2-F1
#
_cell.length_a   1.000
_cell.length_b   1.000
_cell.length_c   1.000
_cell.angle_alpha   90.00
_cell.angle_beta   90.00
_cell.angle_gamma   90.00
#
_symmetry.space_group_name_H-M   'P 1'
#
loop_
_entity.id
_entity.type
_entity.pdbx_description
1 polymer ?
#
loop_
_entity_poly.entity_id
_entity_poly.type
_entity_poly.pdbx_seq_one_letter_code
_entity_poly.pdbx_strand_id
1 'polypeptide(L)'
;MPRRAPYTKVVKANQIRAEHVKGMGDVVFKGFHCLNSECKEFIFVRKDEINEDFNIICPSCGFVFSSTGESVFYDYQLTDIRDNSIIEERQFVIRHDEYIDEAQEYKYCIICNTLKPIDFFDRHSARQSGRQGECRLCKRIYNSIKNQTRITDQHREASERRRLYRVLAKEPTKIDAKSIYDKFGHKCFLCGKKLTYPEDVRLDHTLPARLFWPISTSATLLCSDCNNVKHGKWPSEVYSESQLRKLSVLTSIPYEILAGPPKLNPEAVQWLVENVDAFIEQWIRYPDEIKKVRNLVLEMTGTDIFKHAKVIPDFLK
;
A
#
# COMPACT_ATOMS: atom_id res chain seq x y z
N MET A 1 2.90 -0.11 -22.06
CA MET A 1 2.76 -1.48 -22.55
C MET A 1 1.30 -1.69 -22.87
N PRO A 2 0.90 -1.98 -24.11
CA PRO A 2 -0.32 -2.72 -24.32
C PRO A 2 -0.21 -3.99 -23.47
N ARG A 3 -1.21 -4.26 -22.61
CA ARG A 3 -1.20 -5.49 -21.82
C ARG A 3 -1.00 -6.65 -22.79
N ARG A 4 0.03 -7.48 -22.56
CA ARG A 4 0.24 -8.72 -23.32
C ARG A 4 -1.11 -9.44 -23.41
N ALA A 5 -1.47 -9.85 -24.62
CA ALA A 5 -2.72 -10.56 -24.83
C ALA A 5 -2.77 -11.78 -23.89
N PRO A 6 -3.89 -12.01 -23.20
CA PRO A 6 -4.02 -13.16 -22.32
C PRO A 6 -3.95 -14.44 -23.16
N TYR A 7 -2.91 -15.25 -22.95
CA TYR A 7 -2.74 -16.55 -23.62
C TYR A 7 -3.31 -17.71 -22.80
N THR A 8 -3.66 -17.48 -21.53
CA THR A 8 -4.36 -18.44 -20.68
C THR A 8 -5.66 -17.88 -20.12
N LYS A 9 -6.69 -18.71 -20.11
CA LYS A 9 -8.02 -18.42 -19.56
C LYS A 9 -8.39 -19.50 -18.56
N VAL A 10 -8.83 -19.09 -17.38
CA VAL A 10 -9.47 -19.99 -16.43
C VAL A 10 -10.90 -20.19 -16.89
N VAL A 11 -11.23 -21.38 -17.39
CA VAL A 11 -12.60 -21.77 -17.71
C VAL A 11 -13.29 -22.15 -16.40
N LYS A 12 -14.38 -21.45 -16.08
CA LYS A 12 -15.17 -21.70 -14.87
C LYS A 12 -16.42 -22.47 -15.25
N ALA A 13 -16.68 -23.59 -14.59
CA ALA A 13 -17.92 -24.37 -14.70
C ALA A 13 -18.47 -24.60 -13.29
N ASN A 14 -19.80 -24.80 -13.17
CA ASN A 14 -20.48 -25.09 -11.90
C ASN A 14 -20.20 -24.09 -10.78
N GLN A 15 -20.06 -22.80 -11.12
CA GLN A 15 -19.80 -21.77 -10.13
C GLN A 15 -21.03 -21.61 -9.22
N ILE A 16 -20.83 -21.81 -7.92
CA ILE A 16 -21.83 -21.45 -6.91
C ILE A 16 -21.86 -19.92 -6.82
N ARG A 17 -22.93 -19.31 -7.33
CA ARG A 17 -23.17 -17.88 -7.24
C ARG A 17 -24.51 -17.64 -6.59
N ALA A 18 -24.49 -17.18 -5.34
CA ALA A 18 -25.70 -16.86 -4.61
C ALA A 18 -26.46 -15.70 -5.29
N GLU A 19 -27.79 -15.78 -5.33
CA GLU A 19 -28.63 -14.79 -6.02
C GLU A 19 -28.43 -13.38 -5.45
N HIS A 20 -28.40 -13.27 -4.12
CA HIS A 20 -28.18 -12.00 -3.41
C HIS A 20 -26.80 -11.36 -3.65
N VAL A 21 -25.85 -12.04 -4.30
CA VAL A 21 -24.51 -11.51 -4.63
C VAL A 21 -24.42 -11.08 -6.11
N LYS A 22 -25.37 -11.48 -6.96
CA LYS A 22 -25.39 -11.02 -8.35
C LYS A 22 -25.62 -9.51 -8.37
N GLY A 23 -24.82 -8.78 -9.16
CA GLY A 23 -24.84 -7.31 -9.20
C GLY A 23 -24.18 -6.62 -7.99
N MET A 24 -24.06 -7.27 -6.83
CA MET A 24 -23.53 -6.66 -5.59
C MET A 24 -22.00 -6.48 -5.55
N GLY A 25 -21.32 -6.77 -6.66
CA GLY A 25 -19.86 -6.75 -6.74
C GLY A 25 -19.22 -5.38 -6.68
N ASP A 26 -20.00 -4.29 -6.66
CA ASP A 26 -19.55 -2.91 -6.49
C ASP A 26 -20.43 -2.13 -5.48
N VAL A 27 -21.39 -2.79 -4.84
CA VAL A 27 -22.25 -2.20 -3.81
C VAL A 27 -21.52 -2.24 -2.46
N VAL A 28 -21.56 -1.12 -1.74
CA VAL A 28 -20.95 -0.95 -0.41
C VAL A 28 -22.04 -0.89 0.64
N PHE A 29 -21.81 -1.54 1.77
CA PHE A 29 -22.71 -1.58 2.92
C PHE A 29 -22.04 -0.92 4.12
N LYS A 30 -22.83 -0.30 5.00
CA LYS A 30 -22.44 0.09 6.36
C LYS A 30 -22.88 -1.00 7.32
N GLY A 31 -21.99 -1.43 8.20
CA GLY A 31 -22.26 -2.46 9.21
C GLY A 31 -22.08 -1.90 10.62
N PHE A 32 -23.13 -1.98 11.46
CA PHE A 32 -23.16 -1.43 12.82
C PHE A 32 -24.10 -2.21 13.74
N HIS A 33 -23.96 -2.03 15.06
CA HIS A 33 -24.84 -2.67 16.04
C HIS A 33 -26.10 -1.85 16.28
N CYS A 34 -27.19 -2.52 16.67
CA CYS A 34 -28.35 -1.82 17.22
C CYS A 34 -27.97 -1.07 18.51
N LEU A 35 -28.44 0.18 18.69
CA LEU A 35 -28.20 0.97 19.90
C LEU A 35 -29.19 0.67 21.03
N ASN A 36 -30.23 -0.11 20.76
CA ASN A 36 -31.09 -0.65 21.82
C ASN A 36 -30.27 -1.63 22.68
N SER A 37 -30.12 -1.34 23.97
CA SER A 37 -29.28 -2.10 24.92
C SER A 37 -29.60 -3.59 25.01
N GLU A 38 -30.86 -3.96 24.77
CA GLU A 38 -31.32 -5.36 24.82
C GLU A 38 -31.16 -6.09 23.48
N CYS A 39 -30.74 -5.38 22.42
CA CYS A 39 -30.62 -5.93 21.08
C CYS A 39 -29.15 -6.20 20.72
N LYS A 40 -28.88 -7.39 20.17
CA LYS A 40 -27.53 -7.80 19.74
C LYS A 40 -27.38 -7.82 18.22
N GLU A 41 -28.39 -7.34 17.50
CA GLU A 41 -28.43 -7.39 16.04
C GLU A 41 -27.31 -6.54 15.44
N PHE A 42 -26.63 -7.11 14.44
CA PHE A 42 -25.64 -6.40 13.62
C PHE A 42 -26.25 -6.13 12.25
N ILE A 43 -26.53 -4.85 11.99
CA ILE A 43 -27.31 -4.40 10.86
C ILE A 43 -26.37 -4.08 9.70
N PHE A 44 -26.75 -4.51 8.49
CA PHE A 44 -26.10 -4.09 7.26
C PHE A 44 -27.08 -3.30 6.40
N VAL A 45 -26.74 -2.05 6.09
CA VAL A 45 -27.50 -1.19 5.19
C VAL A 45 -26.66 -0.80 4.01
N ARG A 46 -27.26 -0.70 2.84
CA ARG A 46 -26.57 -0.23 1.63
C ARG A 46 -26.20 1.25 1.78
N LYS A 47 -24.93 1.57 1.53
CA LYS A 47 -24.42 2.94 1.65
C LYS A 47 -25.15 3.92 0.72
N ASP A 48 -25.53 3.46 -0.47
CA ASP A 48 -26.27 4.26 -1.45
C ASP A 48 -27.75 4.46 -1.11
N GLU A 49 -28.27 3.80 -0.07
CA GLU A 49 -29.63 3.98 0.43
C GLU A 49 -29.67 4.89 1.68
N ILE A 50 -28.51 5.26 2.24
CA ILE A 50 -28.41 6.21 3.35
C ILE A 50 -28.37 7.62 2.75
N ASN A 51 -29.53 8.26 2.70
CA ASN A 51 -29.69 9.66 2.26
C ASN A 51 -29.71 10.62 3.47
N GLU A 52 -29.89 11.92 3.22
CA GLU A 52 -29.94 12.95 4.27
C GLU A 52 -31.08 12.74 5.29
N ASP A 53 -32.14 12.04 4.90
CA ASP A 53 -33.34 11.78 5.71
C ASP A 53 -33.56 10.28 5.95
N PHE A 54 -32.48 9.54 6.20
CA PHE A 54 -32.57 8.09 6.32
C PHE A 54 -33.46 7.68 7.49
N ASN A 55 -34.13 6.54 7.33
CA ASN A 55 -34.88 5.86 8.38
C ASN A 55 -34.59 4.35 8.29
N ILE A 56 -33.79 3.84 9.23
CA ILE A 56 -33.32 2.46 9.25
C ILE A 56 -33.91 1.77 10.47
N ILE A 57 -34.65 0.70 10.23
CA ILE A 57 -35.31 -0.07 11.28
C ILE A 57 -34.49 -1.32 11.57
N CYS A 58 -34.13 -1.54 12.83
CA CYS A 58 -33.51 -2.78 13.26
C CYS A 58 -34.46 -3.95 13.01
N PRO A 59 -34.06 -4.96 12.23
CA PRO A 59 -34.94 -6.07 11.87
C PRO A 59 -35.29 -6.97 13.06
N SER A 60 -34.48 -6.95 14.12
CA SER A 60 -34.68 -7.81 15.30
C SER A 60 -35.60 -7.20 16.35
N CYS A 61 -35.49 -5.90 16.64
CA CYS A 61 -36.20 -5.27 17.75
C CYS A 61 -37.07 -4.07 17.34
N GLY A 62 -37.06 -3.68 16.07
CA GLY A 62 -37.83 -2.54 15.57
C GLY A 62 -37.28 -1.16 15.96
N PHE A 63 -36.12 -1.10 16.64
CA PHE A 63 -35.47 0.16 16.98
C PHE A 63 -35.19 0.99 15.72
N VAL A 64 -35.51 2.27 15.77
CA VAL A 64 -35.44 3.17 14.61
C VAL A 64 -34.22 4.08 14.71
N PHE A 65 -33.36 4.00 13.70
CA PHE A 65 -32.33 4.98 13.43
C PHE A 65 -32.87 6.00 12.42
N SER A 66 -32.68 7.29 12.68
CA SER A 66 -33.13 8.37 11.82
C SER A 66 -32.08 9.47 11.75
N SER A 67 -32.03 10.24 10.67
CA SER A 67 -31.03 11.31 10.49
C SER A 67 -30.99 12.35 11.62
N THR A 68 -32.14 12.63 12.23
CA THR A 68 -32.28 13.55 13.37
C THR A 68 -32.44 12.84 14.72
N GLY A 69 -32.32 11.51 14.73
CA GLY A 69 -32.53 10.72 15.94
C GLY A 69 -31.31 10.68 16.84
N GLU A 70 -31.54 10.54 18.13
CA GLU A 70 -30.50 10.44 19.14
C GLU A 70 -30.83 9.30 20.12
N SER A 71 -29.79 8.64 20.60
CA SER A 71 -29.89 7.63 21.67
C SER A 71 -29.26 8.18 22.94
N VAL A 72 -30.04 8.24 24.01
CA VAL A 72 -29.57 8.59 25.35
C VAL A 72 -29.03 7.33 26.03
N PHE A 73 -27.83 7.40 26.60
CA PHE A 73 -27.23 6.27 27.32
C PHE A 73 -27.21 6.45 28.82
N TYR A 74 -26.93 7.67 29.31
CA TYR A 74 -26.94 7.98 30.72
C TYR A 74 -27.00 9.49 30.94
N ASP A 75 -27.52 9.90 32.08
CA ASP A 75 -27.37 11.26 32.58
C ASP A 75 -26.02 11.38 33.30
N TYR A 76 -25.34 12.50 33.13
CA TYR A 76 -24.07 12.76 33.80
C TYR A 76 -24.06 14.11 34.51
N GLN A 77 -23.32 14.14 35.62
CA GLN A 77 -22.98 15.34 36.33
C GLN A 77 -21.45 15.42 36.41
N LEU A 78 -20.88 16.45 35.81
CA LEU A 78 -19.46 16.76 35.88
C LEU A 78 -19.22 17.61 37.11
N THR A 79 -18.49 17.08 38.09
CA THR A 79 -18.17 17.77 39.34
C THR A 79 -16.69 18.06 39.47
N ASP A 80 -16.34 19.22 40.03
CA ASP A 80 -14.97 19.51 40.45
C ASP A 80 -14.64 18.74 41.73
N ILE A 81 -13.68 17.82 41.67
CA ILE A 81 -13.31 16.96 42.81
C ILE A 81 -12.64 17.72 43.98
N ARG A 82 -12.26 18.98 43.79
CA ARG A 82 -11.55 19.77 44.82
C ARG A 82 -12.53 20.41 45.81
N ASP A 83 -13.69 20.83 45.34
CA ASP A 83 -14.71 21.52 46.14
C ASP A 83 -16.11 20.92 46.00
N ASN A 84 -16.26 19.83 45.26
CA ASN A 84 -17.52 19.14 44.94
C ASN A 84 -18.57 20.03 44.27
N SER A 85 -18.15 21.13 43.63
CA SER A 85 -19.06 21.97 42.86
C SER A 85 -19.46 21.30 41.54
N ILE A 86 -20.69 21.54 41.10
CA ILE A 86 -21.22 21.02 39.83
C ILE A 86 -20.81 21.98 38.71
N ILE A 87 -20.08 21.46 37.72
CA ILE A 87 -19.65 22.20 36.52
C ILE A 87 -20.74 22.11 35.44
N GLU A 88 -21.25 20.91 35.21
CA GLU A 88 -22.22 20.64 34.15
C GLU A 88 -23.11 19.44 34.52
N GLU A 89 -24.36 19.47 34.09
CA GLU A 89 -25.30 18.35 34.21
C GLU A 89 -26.09 18.22 32.90
N ARG A 90 -25.93 17.10 32.19
CA ARG A 90 -26.49 16.84 30.86
C ARG A 90 -26.70 15.36 30.61
N GLN A 91 -27.35 15.04 29.49
CA GLN A 91 -27.47 13.67 29.00
C GLN A 91 -26.33 13.34 28.05
N PHE A 92 -25.76 12.14 28.19
CA PHE A 92 -24.84 11.59 27.20
C PHE A 92 -25.66 10.98 26.07
N VAL A 93 -25.64 11.65 24.92
CA VAL A 93 -26.39 11.28 23.72
C VAL A 93 -25.46 10.95 22.56
N ILE A 94 -25.84 9.98 21.74
CA ILE A 94 -25.19 9.68 20.46
C ILE A 94 -26.20 9.95 19.35
N ARG A 95 -25.82 10.82 18.41
CA ARG A 95 -26.61 11.11 17.21
C ARG A 95 -26.49 9.95 16.22
N HIS A 96 -27.62 9.52 15.68
CA HIS A 96 -27.68 8.32 14.83
C HIS A 96 -26.94 8.49 13.50
N ASP A 97 -26.92 9.71 12.93
CA ASP A 97 -26.19 10.05 11.71
C ASP A 97 -24.68 9.88 11.89
N GLU A 98 -24.11 10.43 12.96
CA GLU A 98 -22.69 10.32 13.29
C GLU A 98 -22.28 8.87 13.53
N TYR A 99 -23.10 8.11 14.28
CA TYR A 99 -22.86 6.68 14.55
C TYR A 99 -22.83 5.83 13.27
N ILE A 100 -23.69 6.12 12.30
CA ILE A 100 -23.74 5.39 11.03
C ILE A 100 -22.61 5.85 10.09
N ASP A 101 -22.25 7.13 10.11
CA ASP A 101 -21.16 7.65 9.28
C ASP A 101 -19.79 7.08 9.69
N GLU A 102 -19.54 6.90 10.99
CA GLU A 102 -18.30 6.25 11.45
C GLU A 102 -18.28 4.72 11.20
N ALA A 103 -19.44 4.12 10.93
CA ALA A 103 -19.57 2.67 10.81
C ALA A 103 -18.70 2.08 9.69
N GLN A 104 -18.16 0.89 9.96
CA GLN A 104 -17.28 0.17 9.04
C GLN A 104 -18.00 -0.17 7.74
N GLU A 105 -17.30 0.01 6.62
CA GLU A 105 -17.81 -0.39 5.31
C GLU A 105 -17.54 -1.85 4.98
N TYR A 106 -18.50 -2.49 4.31
CA TYR A 106 -18.50 -3.89 3.90
C TYR A 106 -18.88 -4.05 2.43
N LYS A 107 -18.48 -5.18 1.84
CA LYS A 107 -18.76 -5.52 0.45
C LYS A 107 -18.80 -7.04 0.25
N TYR A 108 -19.63 -7.52 -0.68
CA TYR A 108 -19.66 -8.93 -1.06
C TYR A 108 -18.48 -9.30 -1.95
N CYS A 109 -17.84 -10.44 -1.65
CA CYS A 109 -16.91 -11.06 -2.58
C CYS A 109 -17.66 -11.84 -3.66
N ILE A 110 -17.47 -11.50 -4.93
CA ILE A 110 -18.14 -12.17 -6.05
C ILE A 110 -17.66 -13.61 -6.33
N ILE A 111 -16.63 -14.06 -5.62
CA ILE A 111 -16.08 -15.41 -5.74
C ILE A 111 -16.62 -16.32 -4.64
N CYS A 112 -16.45 -15.95 -3.36
CA CYS A 112 -16.88 -16.77 -2.23
C CYS A 112 -18.26 -16.39 -1.68
N ASN A 113 -18.92 -15.38 -2.26
CA ASN A 113 -20.26 -14.90 -1.88
C ASN A 113 -20.39 -14.35 -0.45
N THR A 114 -19.29 -14.18 0.28
CA THR A 114 -19.33 -13.66 1.66
C THR A 114 -19.23 -12.14 1.72
N LEU A 115 -20.02 -11.52 2.60
CA LEU A 115 -19.85 -10.13 3.01
C LEU A 115 -18.60 -9.98 3.88
N LYS A 116 -17.75 -8.99 3.60
CA LYS A 116 -16.50 -8.75 4.33
C LYS A 116 -16.20 -7.26 4.45
N PRO A 117 -15.40 -6.83 5.46
CA PRO A 117 -14.96 -5.45 5.55
C PRO A 117 -14.24 -5.02 4.28
N ILE A 118 -14.44 -3.77 3.86
CA ILE A 118 -13.96 -3.25 2.58
C ILE A 118 -12.43 -3.34 2.43
N ASP A 119 -11.70 -3.33 3.54
CA ASP A 119 -10.25 -3.46 3.56
C ASP A 119 -9.72 -4.86 3.25
N PHE A 120 -10.59 -5.86 3.21
CA PHE A 120 -10.23 -7.19 2.69
C PHE A 120 -10.21 -7.24 1.17
N PHE A 121 -10.43 -6.11 0.49
CA PHE A 121 -10.39 -5.95 -0.96
C PHE A 121 -9.27 -4.98 -1.35
N ASP A 122 -8.52 -5.32 -2.39
CA ASP A 122 -7.45 -4.45 -2.90
C ASP A 122 -8.04 -3.24 -3.62
N ARG A 123 -7.31 -2.12 -3.58
CA ARG A 123 -7.70 -0.87 -4.26
C ARG A 123 -7.75 -1.08 -5.78
N HIS A 124 -8.79 -0.54 -6.39
CA HIS A 124 -8.98 -0.57 -7.84
C HIS A 124 -9.81 0.64 -8.27
N SER A 125 -9.13 1.75 -8.58
CA SER A 125 -9.74 3.06 -8.82
C SER A 125 -10.78 3.08 -9.95
N ALA A 126 -10.66 2.21 -10.95
CA ALA A 126 -11.62 2.15 -12.06
C ALA A 126 -12.95 1.46 -11.70
N ARG A 127 -13.11 0.96 -10.47
CA ARG A 127 -14.36 0.36 -9.98
C ARG A 127 -15.13 1.41 -9.19
N GLN A 128 -16.46 1.37 -9.25
CA GLN A 128 -17.32 2.30 -8.51
C GLN A 128 -17.06 2.25 -7.00
N SER A 129 -16.82 1.07 -6.44
CA SER A 129 -16.51 0.93 -5.01
C SER A 129 -15.06 1.31 -4.65
N GLY A 130 -14.22 1.72 -5.61
CA GLY A 130 -12.78 1.94 -5.44
C GLY A 130 -11.96 0.69 -5.09
N ARG A 131 -12.59 -0.50 -5.11
CA ARG A 131 -12.01 -1.78 -4.68
C ARG A 131 -12.33 -2.89 -5.67
N GLN A 132 -11.53 -3.95 -5.67
CA GLN A 132 -11.79 -5.13 -6.50
C GLN A 132 -13.11 -5.84 -6.09
N GLY A 133 -13.63 -6.68 -6.99
CA GLY A 133 -14.85 -7.46 -6.73
C GLY A 133 -14.58 -8.73 -5.91
N GLU A 134 -13.35 -9.24 -5.98
CA GLU A 134 -12.88 -10.37 -5.19
C GLU A 134 -12.09 -9.95 -3.96
N CYS A 135 -12.24 -10.68 -2.85
CA CYS A 135 -11.44 -10.45 -1.64
C CYS A 135 -10.00 -10.93 -1.84
N ARG A 136 -9.07 -10.42 -1.02
CA ARG A 136 -7.63 -10.75 -1.05
C ARG A 136 -7.34 -12.25 -0.97
N LEU A 137 -8.14 -13.00 -0.21
CA LEU A 137 -7.99 -14.46 -0.10
C LEU A 137 -8.33 -15.14 -1.42
N CYS A 138 -9.52 -14.89 -1.97
CA CYS A 138 -9.93 -15.46 -3.25
C CYS A 138 -9.00 -15.02 -4.38
N LYS A 139 -8.54 -13.77 -4.38
CA LYS A 139 -7.53 -13.27 -5.31
C LYS A 139 -6.23 -14.05 -5.23
N ARG A 140 -5.73 -14.33 -4.02
CA ARG A 140 -4.49 -15.11 -3.81
C ARG A 140 -4.61 -16.51 -4.40
N ILE A 141 -5.71 -17.20 -4.13
CA ILE A 141 -6.00 -18.54 -4.67
C ILE A 141 -6.16 -18.48 -6.20
N TYR A 142 -6.91 -17.52 -6.72
CA TYR A 142 -7.06 -17.36 -8.16
C TYR A 142 -5.72 -17.09 -8.86
N ASN A 143 -4.89 -16.24 -8.24
CA ASN A 143 -3.55 -15.97 -8.73
C ASN A 143 -2.64 -17.20 -8.65
N SER A 144 -2.74 -18.06 -7.64
CA SER A 144 -1.92 -19.29 -7.58
C SER A 144 -2.24 -20.25 -8.73
N ILE A 145 -3.52 -20.36 -9.13
CA ILE A 145 -3.94 -21.10 -10.32
C ILE A 145 -3.31 -20.48 -11.57
N LYS A 146 -3.42 -19.15 -11.74
CA LYS A 146 -2.83 -18.46 -12.89
C LYS A 146 -1.30 -18.49 -12.92
N ASN A 147 -0.65 -18.52 -11.75
CA ASN A 147 0.80 -18.49 -11.64
C ASN A 147 1.45 -19.74 -12.24
N GLN A 148 0.75 -20.87 -12.30
CA GLN A 148 1.21 -22.08 -13.01
C GLN A 148 1.42 -21.84 -14.51
N THR A 149 0.72 -20.85 -15.06
CA THR A 149 0.80 -20.50 -16.49
C THR A 149 1.70 -19.30 -16.76
N ARG A 150 2.31 -18.68 -15.73
CA ARG A 150 3.25 -17.57 -15.94
C ARG A 150 4.47 -18.09 -16.72
N ILE A 151 4.57 -17.71 -17.98
CA ILE A 151 5.75 -18.01 -18.81
C ILE A 151 6.99 -17.52 -18.07
N THR A 152 8.10 -18.27 -18.20
CA THR A 152 9.45 -17.93 -17.74
C THR A 152 9.83 -16.48 -18.07
N ASP A 153 9.31 -15.95 -19.17
CA ASP A 153 9.46 -14.56 -19.62
C ASP A 153 8.78 -13.51 -18.73
N GLN A 154 7.67 -13.82 -18.05
CA GLN A 154 7.06 -12.90 -17.07
C GLN A 154 7.84 -12.87 -15.75
N HIS A 155 8.42 -14.01 -15.36
CA HIS A 155 9.38 -14.08 -14.25
C HIS A 155 10.70 -13.40 -14.62
N ARG A 156 11.16 -13.55 -15.87
CA ARG A 156 12.28 -12.79 -16.45
C ARG A 156 11.95 -11.31 -16.51
N GLU A 157 10.80 -10.84 -16.98
CA GLU A 157 10.45 -9.41 -17.01
C GLU A 157 10.49 -8.77 -15.61
N ALA A 158 9.98 -9.45 -14.58
CA ALA A 158 10.09 -8.98 -13.20
C ALA A 158 11.53 -9.07 -12.65
N SER A 159 12.35 -9.99 -13.15
CA SER A 159 13.78 -10.13 -12.82
C SER A 159 14.65 -9.11 -13.56
N GLU A 160 14.34 -8.82 -14.82
CA GLU A 160 15.01 -7.88 -15.72
C GLU A 160 14.66 -6.45 -15.33
N ARG A 161 13.42 -6.15 -14.92
CA ARG A 161 13.08 -4.87 -14.30
C ARG A 161 13.86 -4.67 -12.99
N ARG A 162 14.03 -5.71 -12.17
CA ARG A 162 14.95 -5.62 -11.02
C ARG A 162 16.38 -5.36 -11.50
N ARG A 163 16.86 -6.09 -12.50
CA ARG A 163 18.20 -5.96 -13.10
C ARG A 163 18.48 -4.59 -13.71
N LEU A 164 17.50 -3.93 -14.33
CA LEU A 164 17.58 -2.56 -14.85
C LEU A 164 17.98 -1.60 -13.75
N TYR A 165 17.20 -1.59 -12.67
CA TYR A 165 17.50 -0.74 -11.52
C TYR A 165 18.79 -1.15 -10.83
N ARG A 166 19.18 -2.45 -10.83
CA ARG A 166 20.50 -2.89 -10.34
C ARG A 166 21.66 -2.36 -11.18
N VAL A 167 21.53 -2.36 -12.51
CA VAL A 167 22.55 -1.86 -13.44
C VAL A 167 22.70 -0.35 -13.28
N LEU A 168 21.58 0.37 -13.29
CA LEU A 168 21.57 1.83 -13.09
C LEU A 168 22.10 2.22 -11.71
N ALA A 169 21.79 1.42 -10.68
CA ALA A 169 22.28 1.64 -9.34
C ALA A 169 23.72 1.13 -9.12
N LYS A 170 24.36 0.46 -10.09
CA LYS A 170 25.65 -0.23 -9.92
C LYS A 170 25.68 -1.13 -8.67
N GLU A 171 24.63 -1.93 -8.46
CA GLU A 171 24.59 -2.83 -7.29
C GLU A 171 25.79 -3.79 -7.28
N PRO A 172 26.45 -4.01 -6.12
CA PRO A 172 27.54 -4.95 -6.04
C PRO A 172 27.05 -6.39 -6.27
N THR A 173 27.89 -7.21 -6.88
CA THR A 173 27.57 -8.62 -7.18
C THR A 173 27.39 -9.47 -5.92
N LYS A 174 27.97 -9.05 -4.79
CA LYS A 174 27.84 -9.68 -3.48
C LYS A 174 27.65 -8.62 -2.40
N ILE A 175 26.71 -8.87 -1.51
CA ILE A 175 26.49 -8.10 -0.28
C ILE A 175 26.83 -9.02 0.87
N ASP A 176 27.70 -8.57 1.77
CA ASP A 176 28.00 -9.31 2.99
C ASP A 176 26.90 -9.05 4.02
N ALA A 177 25.84 -9.85 3.94
CA ALA A 177 24.69 -9.76 4.82
C ALA A 177 25.05 -9.93 6.30
N LYS A 178 26.10 -10.69 6.60
CA LYS A 178 26.54 -10.97 7.96
C LYS A 178 27.24 -9.77 8.57
N SER A 179 28.15 -9.12 7.85
CA SER A 179 28.77 -7.89 8.37
C SER A 179 27.77 -6.76 8.57
N ILE A 180 26.73 -6.66 7.73
CA ILE A 180 25.64 -5.69 7.94
C ILE A 180 24.82 -6.08 9.17
N TYR A 181 24.50 -7.36 9.34
CA TYR A 181 23.80 -7.84 10.54
C TYR A 181 24.56 -7.48 11.83
N ASP A 182 25.88 -7.70 11.84
CA ASP A 182 26.77 -7.37 12.97
C ASP A 182 26.87 -5.85 13.19
N LYS A 183 27.00 -5.06 12.11
CA LYS A 183 27.09 -3.59 12.15
C LYS A 183 25.88 -2.94 12.83
N PHE A 184 24.69 -3.50 12.65
CA PHE A 184 23.45 -3.02 13.26
C PHE A 184 23.15 -3.65 14.63
N GLY A 185 24.12 -4.36 15.22
CA GLY A 185 23.99 -4.94 16.57
C GLY A 185 22.84 -5.94 16.68
N HIS A 186 22.58 -6.68 15.59
CA HIS A 186 21.57 -7.75 15.53
C HIS A 186 20.13 -7.27 15.79
N LYS A 187 19.84 -5.99 15.54
CA LYS A 187 18.53 -5.38 15.81
C LYS A 187 17.99 -4.66 14.58
N CYS A 188 16.67 -4.70 14.42
CA CYS A 188 15.97 -3.85 13.45
C CYS A 188 16.28 -2.38 13.75
N PHE A 189 16.78 -1.66 12.76
CA PHE A 189 17.17 -0.27 12.93
C PHE A 189 15.98 0.64 13.30
N LEU A 190 14.79 0.35 12.78
CA LEU A 190 13.61 1.18 12.99
C LEU A 190 12.97 0.96 14.37
N CYS A 191 12.69 -0.28 14.75
CA CYS A 191 11.96 -0.60 15.98
C CYS A 191 12.81 -1.15 17.12
N GLY A 192 14.11 -1.41 16.90
CA GLY A 192 15.02 -1.96 17.92
C GLY A 192 14.83 -3.45 18.25
N LYS A 193 13.87 -4.13 17.61
CA LYS A 193 13.62 -5.57 17.81
C LYS A 193 14.88 -6.39 17.48
N LYS A 194 15.29 -7.28 18.38
CA LYS A 194 16.36 -8.25 18.13
C LYS A 194 15.92 -9.21 17.02
N LEU A 195 16.79 -9.42 16.04
CA LEU A 195 16.55 -10.28 14.88
C LEU A 195 17.37 -11.55 15.01
N THR A 196 16.84 -12.65 14.47
CA THR A 196 17.60 -13.90 14.28
C THR A 196 18.08 -13.96 12.83
N TYR A 197 19.38 -14.19 12.64
CA TYR A 197 19.95 -14.37 11.31
C TYR A 197 19.94 -15.85 10.91
N PRO A 198 19.53 -16.21 9.68
CA PRO A 198 19.06 -15.33 8.59
C PRO A 198 17.54 -15.06 8.54
N GLU A 199 16.73 -15.69 9.39
CA GLU A 199 15.28 -15.81 9.22
C GLU A 199 14.54 -14.47 9.26
N ASP A 200 14.86 -13.64 10.26
CA ASP A 200 14.17 -12.38 10.55
C ASP A 200 14.77 -11.17 9.82
N VAL A 201 15.90 -11.38 9.15
CA VAL A 201 16.73 -10.32 8.58
C VAL A 201 16.23 -9.91 7.21
N ARG A 202 15.99 -8.60 7.03
CA ARG A 202 15.77 -7.97 5.72
C ARG A 202 16.80 -6.87 5.54
N LEU A 203 17.51 -6.92 4.41
CA LEU A 203 18.42 -5.87 3.97
C LEU A 203 17.67 -4.96 3.02
N ASP A 204 17.45 -3.73 3.42
CA ASP A 204 16.75 -2.72 2.63
C ASP A 204 17.72 -1.72 2.03
N HIS A 205 17.41 -1.21 0.84
CA HIS A 205 18.11 -0.05 0.29
C HIS A 205 17.84 1.17 1.15
N THR A 206 18.86 1.71 1.82
CA THR A 206 18.69 2.94 2.63
C THR A 206 18.09 4.05 1.80
N LEU A 207 18.67 4.34 0.65
CA LEU A 207 18.09 5.21 -0.36
C LEU A 207 17.36 4.37 -1.43
N PRO A 208 16.18 4.77 -1.92
CA PRO A 208 15.35 3.90 -2.77
C PRO A 208 16.00 3.49 -4.11
N ALA A 209 15.98 2.19 -4.41
CA ALA A 209 16.44 1.64 -5.69
C ALA A 209 15.72 2.24 -6.91
N ARG A 210 14.43 2.59 -6.75
CA ARG A 210 13.62 3.25 -7.80
C ARG A 210 14.18 4.60 -8.23
N LEU A 211 15.03 5.20 -7.39
CA LEU A 211 15.75 6.46 -7.63
C LEU A 211 17.23 6.22 -7.98
N PHE A 212 17.56 5.01 -8.43
CA PHE A 212 18.88 4.57 -8.88
C PHE A 212 19.97 4.53 -7.80
N TRP A 213 19.59 4.46 -6.52
CA TRP A 213 20.55 4.29 -5.43
C TRP A 213 20.84 2.80 -5.14
N PRO A 214 22.13 2.41 -5.03
CA PRO A 214 22.50 1.02 -4.71
C PRO A 214 22.17 0.64 -3.27
N ILE A 215 21.95 -0.66 -3.06
CA ILE A 215 21.87 -1.26 -1.71
C ILE A 215 23.24 -1.34 -1.02
N SER A 216 24.31 -1.57 -1.80
CA SER A 216 25.72 -1.80 -1.42
C SER A 216 26.08 -1.85 0.08
N THR A 217 27.11 -1.11 0.51
CA THR A 217 27.57 -1.02 1.92
C THR A 217 26.67 -0.14 2.78
N SER A 218 25.68 0.49 2.15
CA SER A 218 24.73 1.38 2.78
C SER A 218 23.42 0.70 3.14
N ALA A 219 23.26 -0.62 3.02
CA ALA A 219 21.99 -1.27 3.32
C ALA A 219 21.58 -1.08 4.79
N THR A 220 20.27 -0.93 5.04
CA THR A 220 19.71 -0.88 6.39
C THR A 220 19.20 -2.25 6.82
N LEU A 221 19.49 -2.65 8.05
CA LEU A 221 18.94 -3.87 8.65
C LEU A 221 17.55 -3.63 9.25
N LEU A 222 16.52 -4.32 8.74
CA LEU A 222 15.13 -4.21 9.21
C LEU A 222 14.49 -5.58 9.45
N CYS A 223 13.44 -5.62 10.30
CA CYS A 223 12.51 -6.74 10.34
C CYS A 223 11.52 -6.67 9.15
N SER A 224 10.79 -7.76 8.89
CA SER A 224 9.79 -7.81 7.82
C SER A 224 8.76 -6.68 7.88
N ASP A 225 8.24 -6.37 9.07
CA ASP A 225 7.20 -5.34 9.24
C ASP A 225 7.74 -3.94 8.95
N CYS A 226 8.89 -3.58 9.53
CA CYS A 226 9.53 -2.29 9.30
C CYS A 226 10.01 -2.12 7.85
N ASN A 227 10.46 -3.21 7.21
CA ASN A 227 10.81 -3.20 5.79
C ASN A 227 9.59 -2.86 4.91
N ASN A 228 8.41 -3.41 5.25
CA ASN A 228 7.16 -3.11 4.57
C ASN A 228 6.65 -1.69 4.87
N VAL A 229 6.96 -1.11 6.03
CA VAL A 229 6.66 0.30 6.34
C VAL A 229 7.53 1.22 5.48
N LYS A 230 8.82 0.90 5.34
CA LYS A 230 9.76 1.69 4.55
C LYS A 230 9.46 1.63 3.05
N HIS A 231 9.25 0.45 2.47
CA HIS A 231 8.74 0.22 1.10
C HIS A 231 9.21 1.26 0.04
N GLY A 232 10.51 1.52 -0.05
CA GLY A 232 11.08 2.45 -1.04
C GLY A 232 10.73 3.95 -0.85
N LYS A 233 10.24 4.33 0.33
CA LYS A 233 10.20 5.71 0.82
C LYS A 233 11.61 6.21 1.13
N TRP A 234 11.78 7.52 1.04
CA TRP A 234 13.01 8.18 1.41
C TRP A 234 13.22 8.15 2.94
N PRO A 235 14.48 8.11 3.44
CA PRO A 235 14.76 8.04 4.87
C PRO A 235 14.05 9.10 5.72
N SER A 236 14.00 10.36 5.29
CA SER A 236 13.35 11.45 6.03
C SER A 236 11.83 11.29 6.19
N GLU A 237 11.19 10.43 5.38
CA GLU A 237 9.75 10.12 5.50
C GLU A 237 9.46 9.04 6.55
N VAL A 238 10.50 8.38 7.09
CA VAL A 238 10.36 7.16 7.92
C VAL A 238 11.08 7.29 9.26
N TYR A 239 12.28 7.85 9.26
CA TYR A 239 13.15 7.90 10.43
C TYR A 239 13.10 9.26 11.11
N SER A 240 13.18 9.26 12.44
CA SER A 240 13.37 10.51 13.20
C SER A 240 14.76 11.10 12.95
N GLU A 241 14.95 12.38 13.27
CA GLU A 241 16.25 13.05 13.11
C GLU A 241 17.40 12.29 13.79
N SER A 242 17.17 11.83 15.02
CA SER A 242 18.17 11.05 15.77
C SER A 242 18.52 9.72 15.09
N GLN A 243 17.54 9.07 14.45
CA GLN A 243 17.76 7.87 13.65
C GLN A 243 18.51 8.22 12.36
N LEU A 244 18.18 9.30 11.66
CA LEU A 244 18.90 9.71 10.44
C LEU A 244 20.39 9.97 10.70
N ARG A 245 20.73 10.62 11.82
CA ARG A 245 22.13 10.85 12.23
C ARG A 245 22.86 9.53 12.51
N LYS A 246 22.23 8.61 13.24
CA LYS A 246 22.79 7.26 13.46
C LYS A 246 22.95 6.48 12.16
N LEU A 247 21.96 6.58 11.27
CA LEU A 247 21.97 5.89 9.99
C LEU A 247 23.07 6.42 9.09
N SER A 248 23.34 7.72 9.13
CA SER A 248 24.46 8.35 8.41
C SER A 248 25.80 7.72 8.77
N VAL A 249 26.07 7.56 10.07
CA VAL A 249 27.28 6.88 10.56
C VAL A 249 27.32 5.40 10.13
N LEU A 250 26.18 4.70 10.25
CA LEU A 250 26.08 3.27 9.93
C LEU A 250 26.04 2.97 8.43
N THR A 251 25.82 3.93 7.55
CA THR A 251 25.73 3.67 6.10
C THR A 251 26.78 4.44 5.31
N SER A 252 27.50 5.34 5.98
CA SER A 252 28.41 6.31 5.37
C SER A 252 27.73 7.25 4.38
N ILE A 253 26.38 7.34 4.39
CA ILE A 253 25.63 8.31 3.62
C ILE A 253 25.58 9.61 4.42
N PRO A 254 25.95 10.78 3.84
CA PRO A 254 25.84 12.07 4.52
C PRO A 254 24.43 12.33 5.06
N TYR A 255 24.36 12.87 6.28
CA TYR A 255 23.09 13.18 6.95
C TYR A 255 22.20 14.09 6.09
N GLU A 256 22.80 15.07 5.41
CA GLU A 256 22.14 16.04 4.55
C GLU A 256 21.41 15.36 3.38
N ILE A 257 21.95 14.23 2.89
CA ILE A 257 21.30 13.43 1.85
C ILE A 257 20.11 12.66 2.43
N LEU A 258 20.27 12.05 3.60
CA LEU A 258 19.22 11.26 4.24
C LEU A 258 18.04 12.14 4.69
N ALA A 259 18.33 13.32 5.25
CA ALA A 259 17.36 14.27 5.76
C ALA A 259 16.73 15.13 4.65
N GLY A 260 17.43 15.31 3.52
CA GLY A 260 16.96 16.09 2.39
C GLY A 260 15.79 15.47 1.63
N PRO A 261 15.28 16.16 0.58
CA PRO A 261 14.21 15.65 -0.26
C PRO A 261 14.68 14.48 -1.15
N PRO A 262 13.74 13.63 -1.62
CA PRO A 262 14.07 12.56 -2.54
C PRO A 262 14.71 13.07 -3.84
N LYS A 263 15.83 12.46 -4.22
CA LYS A 263 16.54 12.78 -5.47
C LYS A 263 17.05 11.52 -6.16
N LEU A 264 17.20 11.60 -7.49
CA LEU A 264 17.88 10.56 -8.26
C LEU A 264 19.36 10.52 -7.89
N ASN A 265 19.97 9.34 -7.97
CA ASN A 265 21.41 9.18 -7.86
C ASN A 265 22.10 9.97 -8.99
N PRO A 266 22.84 11.05 -8.67
CA PRO A 266 23.44 11.91 -9.69
C PRO A 266 24.41 11.14 -10.61
N GLU A 267 25.17 10.19 -10.07
CA GLU A 267 26.10 9.38 -10.86
C GLU A 267 25.38 8.48 -11.87
N ALA A 268 24.22 7.95 -11.48
CA ALA A 268 23.41 7.10 -12.37
C ALA A 268 22.78 7.92 -13.49
N VAL A 269 22.31 9.15 -13.18
CA VAL A 269 21.78 10.08 -14.18
C VAL A 269 22.87 10.51 -15.15
N GLN A 270 24.06 10.86 -14.64
CA GLN A 270 25.20 11.21 -15.49
C GLN A 270 25.58 10.05 -16.42
N TRP A 271 25.70 8.84 -15.88
CA TRP A 271 25.99 7.65 -16.68
C TRP A 271 24.93 7.42 -17.76
N LEU A 272 23.64 7.59 -17.43
CA LEU A 272 22.54 7.48 -18.38
C LEU A 272 22.66 8.48 -19.53
N VAL A 273 23.00 9.73 -19.23
CA VAL A 273 23.18 10.78 -20.24
C VAL A 273 24.36 10.46 -21.16
N GLU A 274 25.49 10.02 -20.59
CA GLU A 274 26.70 9.68 -21.34
C GLU A 274 26.56 8.40 -22.19
N ASN A 275 25.69 7.46 -21.76
CA ASN A 275 25.57 6.13 -22.34
C ASN A 275 24.14 5.81 -22.82
N VAL A 276 23.35 6.84 -23.17
CA VAL A 276 21.92 6.66 -23.50
C VAL A 276 21.71 5.74 -24.70
N ASP A 277 22.58 5.76 -25.72
CA ASP A 277 22.48 4.86 -26.87
C ASP A 277 22.66 3.39 -26.45
N ALA A 278 23.69 3.11 -25.65
CA ALA A 278 23.94 1.77 -25.11
C ALA A 278 22.82 1.32 -24.16
N PHE A 279 22.27 2.24 -23.38
CA PHE A 279 21.11 2.01 -22.53
C PHE A 279 19.88 1.62 -23.37
N ILE A 280 19.57 2.38 -24.43
CA ILE A 280 18.46 2.09 -25.33
C ILE A 280 18.66 0.73 -25.98
N GLU A 281 19.86 0.45 -26.52
CA GLU A 281 20.18 -0.82 -27.19
C GLU A 281 20.02 -2.01 -26.24
N GLN A 282 20.58 -1.91 -25.03
CA GLN A 282 20.53 -2.97 -24.02
C GLN A 282 19.08 -3.26 -23.57
N TRP A 283 18.24 -2.24 -23.51
CA TRP A 283 16.86 -2.35 -22.98
C TRP A 283 15.78 -2.25 -24.06
N ILE A 284 16.14 -2.33 -25.35
CA ILE A 284 15.25 -2.06 -26.48
C ILE A 284 14.00 -2.96 -26.50
N ARG A 285 14.12 -4.17 -25.95
CA ARG A 285 13.02 -5.14 -25.79
C ARG A 285 11.97 -4.70 -24.76
N TYR A 286 12.24 -3.66 -23.98
CA TYR A 286 11.41 -3.13 -22.90
C TYR A 286 11.16 -1.62 -23.05
N PRO A 287 10.54 -1.17 -24.15
CA PRO A 287 10.43 0.25 -24.49
C PRO A 287 9.72 1.08 -23.41
N ASP A 288 8.73 0.49 -22.73
CA ASP A 288 8.02 1.17 -21.65
C ASP A 288 8.87 1.40 -20.41
N GLU A 289 9.84 0.54 -20.10
CA GLU A 289 10.76 0.77 -19.00
C GLU A 289 11.77 1.86 -19.35
N ILE A 290 12.23 1.93 -20.61
CA ILE A 290 13.03 3.05 -21.11
C ILE A 290 12.24 4.37 -20.97
N LYS A 291 10.97 4.40 -21.44
CA LYS A 291 10.12 5.60 -21.32
C LYS A 291 9.90 6.00 -19.86
N LYS A 292 9.70 5.04 -18.95
CA LYS A 292 9.57 5.33 -17.51
C LYS A 292 10.84 5.92 -16.92
N VAL A 293 12.01 5.36 -17.23
CA VAL A 293 13.31 5.89 -16.78
C VAL A 293 13.49 7.31 -17.31
N ARG A 294 13.26 7.53 -18.61
CA ARG A 294 13.34 8.85 -19.25
C ARG A 294 12.41 9.86 -18.58
N ASN A 295 11.13 9.52 -18.42
CA ASN A 295 10.14 10.41 -17.81
C ASN A 295 10.48 10.72 -16.35
N LEU A 296 10.96 9.74 -15.58
CA LEU A 296 11.38 9.94 -14.19
C LEU A 296 12.59 10.89 -14.10
N VAL A 297 13.59 10.73 -14.97
CA VAL A 297 14.74 11.64 -15.01
C VAL A 297 14.29 13.05 -15.42
N LEU A 298 13.47 13.16 -16.46
CA LEU A 298 12.93 14.45 -16.92
C LEU A 298 12.13 15.16 -15.83
N GLU A 299 11.26 14.45 -15.13
CA GLU A 299 10.43 15.00 -14.05
C GLU A 299 11.27 15.48 -12.86
N MET A 300 12.28 14.70 -12.45
CA MET A 300 13.06 14.99 -11.25
C MET A 300 14.26 15.91 -11.46
N THR A 301 14.82 15.98 -12.68
CA THR A 301 16.03 16.77 -12.97
C THR A 301 15.85 17.78 -14.09
N GLY A 302 14.74 17.75 -14.82
CA GLY A 302 14.54 18.55 -16.04
C GLY A 302 15.34 18.04 -17.24
N THR A 303 16.08 16.94 -17.10
CA THR A 303 16.95 16.40 -18.16
C THR A 303 16.21 15.35 -18.98
N ASP A 304 16.01 15.62 -20.28
CA ASP A 304 15.52 14.60 -21.19
C ASP A 304 16.69 13.78 -21.76
N ILE A 305 16.93 12.60 -21.20
CA ILE A 305 18.05 11.73 -21.60
C ILE A 305 18.03 11.39 -23.10
N PHE A 306 16.84 11.38 -23.74
CA PHE A 306 16.74 11.10 -25.17
C PHE A 306 17.37 12.18 -26.04
N LYS A 307 17.50 13.42 -25.57
CA LYS A 307 18.20 14.48 -26.32
C LYS A 307 19.69 14.18 -26.53
N HIS A 308 20.24 13.26 -25.76
CA HIS A 308 21.64 12.84 -25.84
C HIS A 308 21.83 11.56 -26.69
N ALA A 309 20.74 10.97 -27.20
CA ALA A 309 20.81 9.77 -28.04
C ALA A 309 21.08 10.15 -29.49
N LYS A 310 21.97 9.40 -30.15
CA LYS A 310 22.27 9.56 -31.57
C LYS A 310 21.09 9.12 -32.43
N VAL A 311 20.42 8.03 -32.03
CA VAL A 311 19.27 7.48 -32.75
C VAL A 311 18.21 7.03 -31.75
N ILE A 312 17.00 7.56 -31.89
CA ILE A 312 15.82 7.14 -31.12
C ILE A 312 14.86 6.43 -32.08
N PRO A 313 14.61 5.13 -31.89
CA PRO A 313 13.55 4.41 -32.60
C PRO A 313 12.19 5.09 -32.45
N ASP A 314 11.37 5.13 -33.51
CA ASP A 314 10.11 5.88 -33.50
C ASP A 314 9.12 5.39 -32.43
N PHE A 315 9.13 4.09 -32.10
CA PHE A 315 8.29 3.55 -31.02
C PHE A 315 8.70 4.04 -29.62
N LEU A 316 9.90 4.60 -29.45
CA LEU A 316 10.38 5.22 -28.21
C LEU A 316 10.05 6.70 -28.09
N LYS A 317 9.80 7.39 -29.20
CA LYS A 317 9.30 8.78 -29.21
C LYS A 317 7.92 8.87 -28.54
#